data_AF-A0A858R9R5-F1
#
_entry.id   AF-A0A858R9R5-F1
#
_cell.length_a   1.000
_cell.length_b   1.000
_cell.length_c   1.000
_cell.angle_alpha   90.00
_cell.angle_beta   90.00
_cell.angle_gamma   90.00
#
_symmetry.space_group_name_H-M   'P 1'
#
loop_
_entity.id
_entity.type
_entity.pdbx_description
1 polymer ?
#
loop_
_entity_poly.entity_id
_entity_poly.type
_entity_poly.pdbx_seq_one_letter_code
_entity_poly.pdbx_strand_id
1 'polypeptide(L)'
;MPRMSLLLPLALAIPLGLAACSSTPDAPPASLPAARAALQGVDPSLANRYAPAEYREATTLLDQAEAAWRDEEYDRARRLSEQSLTTTRLTQARTQAAQAEEARTDVARTLQTLESEVGLSSPRRQGPAPGTLAQPGTSVPATQAPTTIVPGTATAPAGAPLPPPTATTDPTLSGSGAATLPPAGRGY
;
A
#
# COMPACT_ATOMS: atom_id res chain seq x y z
N MET A 1 8.09 61.85 -50.93
CA MET A 1 9.39 61.80 -50.20
C MET A 1 9.96 63.22 -50.21
N PRO A 2 10.48 63.84 -49.13
CA PRO A 2 10.92 63.26 -47.85
C PRO A 2 10.56 64.04 -46.54
N ARG A 3 10.69 63.31 -45.42
CA ARG A 3 11.21 63.70 -44.08
C ARG A 3 10.34 64.47 -43.09
N MET A 4 9.52 63.66 -42.43
CA MET A 4 9.23 63.66 -41.00
C MET A 4 10.50 63.89 -40.14
N SER A 5 10.52 64.98 -39.36
CA SER A 5 11.40 65.23 -38.21
C SER A 5 10.58 66.04 -37.21
N LEU A 6 9.93 65.36 -36.26
CA LEU A 6 10.41 65.11 -34.89
C LEU A 6 10.22 66.35 -33.99
N LEU A 7 9.01 66.49 -33.45
CA LEU A 7 8.72 67.31 -32.26
C LEU A 7 8.38 66.36 -31.10
N LEU A 8 9.23 66.43 -30.08
CA LEU A 8 9.07 66.02 -28.67
C LEU A 8 7.69 66.53 -28.14
N PRO A 9 6.94 65.82 -27.24
CA PRO A 9 7.47 65.48 -25.93
C PRO A 9 6.96 64.18 -25.26
N LEU A 10 7.81 63.66 -24.36
CA LEU A 10 7.47 63.22 -23.00
C LEU A 10 6.02 62.72 -22.77
N ALA A 11 5.72 61.50 -23.23
CA ALA A 11 4.66 60.70 -22.63
C ALA A 11 5.32 59.44 -22.06
N LEU A 12 5.68 59.55 -20.78
CA LEU A 12 5.97 58.45 -19.89
C LEU A 12 4.71 57.58 -19.78
N ALA A 13 4.42 56.77 -20.78
CA ALA A 13 3.43 55.72 -20.69
C ALA A 13 4.15 54.45 -20.22
N ILE A 14 4.38 54.37 -18.92
CA ILE A 14 4.58 53.09 -18.25
C ILE A 14 3.26 52.35 -18.41
N PRO A 15 3.15 51.24 -19.17
CA PRO A 15 2.01 50.35 -19.00
C PRO A 15 2.17 49.70 -17.62
N LEU A 16 1.63 50.37 -16.59
CA LEU A 16 1.29 49.74 -15.33
C LEU A 16 0.02 48.93 -15.61
N GLY A 17 0.22 47.77 -16.23
CA GLY A 17 -0.83 46.89 -16.74
C GLY A 17 -0.64 45.47 -16.26
N LEU A 18 -0.80 45.30 -14.95
CA LEU A 18 -1.07 44.08 -14.19
C LEU A 18 -0.68 42.75 -14.85
N ALA A 19 0.39 42.15 -14.33
CA ALA A 19 0.51 40.70 -14.24
C ALA A 19 -0.69 40.16 -13.44
N ALA A 20 -1.83 40.00 -14.11
CA ALA A 20 -2.91 39.16 -13.64
C ALA A 20 -2.45 37.71 -13.85
N CYS A 21 -1.62 37.19 -12.94
CA CYS A 21 -1.76 35.79 -12.56
C CYS A 21 -3.07 35.67 -11.79
N SER A 22 -4.19 35.84 -12.49
CA SER A 22 -5.48 35.26 -12.14
C SER A 22 -5.33 33.78 -12.49
N SER A 23 -4.63 32.99 -11.68
CA SER A 23 -5.16 32.24 -10.54
C SER A 23 -6.22 31.18 -10.92
N THR A 24 -6.41 30.91 -12.21
CA THR A 24 -7.00 29.65 -12.69
C THR A 24 -5.87 28.63 -12.88
N PRO A 25 -5.65 27.70 -11.94
CA PRO A 25 -4.69 26.63 -12.11
C PRO A 25 -5.11 25.73 -13.29
N ASP A 26 -4.25 25.66 -14.31
CA ASP A 26 -4.40 24.76 -15.46
C ASP A 26 -4.16 23.27 -15.08
N ALA A 27 -3.70 23.02 -13.87
CA ALA A 27 -3.35 21.69 -13.38
C ALA A 27 -3.87 21.44 -11.96
N PRO A 28 -4.31 20.21 -11.65
CA PRO A 28 -4.78 19.84 -10.32
C PRO A 28 -3.68 20.04 -9.26
N PRO A 29 -4.06 20.33 -8.01
CA PRO A 29 -3.09 20.42 -6.92
C PRO A 29 -2.38 19.09 -6.76
N ALA A 30 -1.07 19.10 -6.46
CA ALA A 30 -0.25 17.89 -6.36
C ALA A 30 -0.79 16.83 -5.38
N SER A 31 -1.57 17.25 -4.38
CA SER A 31 -2.26 16.38 -3.43
C SER A 31 -3.33 15.49 -4.07
N LEU A 32 -4.01 15.94 -5.14
CA LEU A 32 -5.09 15.19 -5.79
C LEU A 32 -4.60 13.90 -6.49
N PRO A 33 -3.60 13.93 -7.39
CA PRO A 33 -3.04 12.72 -7.95
C PRO A 33 -2.30 11.88 -6.89
N ALA A 34 -1.68 12.50 -5.89
CA ALA A 34 -1.03 11.78 -4.79
C ALA A 34 -2.04 10.99 -3.94
N ALA A 35 -3.19 11.58 -3.62
CA ALA A 35 -4.28 10.91 -2.90
C ALA A 35 -4.84 9.75 -3.71
N ARG A 36 -5.08 9.94 -5.02
CA ARG A 36 -5.53 8.87 -5.93
C ARG A 36 -4.56 7.70 -5.93
N ALA A 37 -3.27 7.96 -6.14
CA ALA A 37 -2.24 6.93 -6.17
C ALA A 37 -2.11 6.21 -4.82
N ALA A 38 -2.17 6.94 -3.70
CA ALA A 38 -2.12 6.36 -2.37
C ALA A 38 -3.31 5.42 -2.12
N LEU A 39 -4.52 5.83 -2.51
CA LEU A 39 -5.74 5.06 -2.29
C LEU A 39 -5.78 3.80 -3.18
N GLN A 40 -5.26 3.88 -4.41
CA GLN A 40 -5.06 2.72 -5.27
C GLN A 40 -4.06 1.70 -4.70
N GLY A 41 -3.13 2.14 -3.86
CA GLY A 41 -2.20 1.27 -3.14
C GLY A 41 -2.79 0.59 -1.90
N VAL A 42 -4.05 0.87 -1.54
CA VAL A 42 -4.73 0.23 -0.40
C VAL A 42 -5.50 -1.00 -0.88
N ASP A 43 -5.26 -2.16 -0.28
CA ASP A 43 -6.11 -3.33 -0.48
C ASP A 43 -7.48 -3.09 0.16
N PRO A 44 -8.57 -3.04 -0.63
CA PRO A 44 -9.91 -2.75 -0.10
C PRO A 44 -10.41 -3.83 0.86
N SER A 45 -9.99 -5.08 0.71
CA SER A 45 -10.40 -6.19 1.58
C SER A 45 -9.83 -6.00 2.98
N LEU A 46 -8.55 -5.65 3.06
CA LEU A 46 -7.85 -5.42 4.32
C LEU A 46 -8.32 -4.11 4.97
N ALA A 47 -8.49 -3.05 4.18
CA ALA A 47 -8.99 -1.78 4.68
C ALA A 47 -10.40 -1.90 5.25
N ASN A 48 -11.30 -2.62 4.59
CA ASN A 48 -12.65 -2.88 5.12
C ASN A 48 -12.63 -3.75 6.38
N ARG A 49 -11.65 -4.62 6.55
CA ARG A 49 -11.51 -5.46 7.75
C ARG A 49 -10.93 -4.68 8.95
N TYR A 50 -9.89 -3.89 8.74
CA TYR A 50 -9.09 -3.31 9.83
C TYR A 50 -9.26 -1.80 10.01
N ALA A 51 -9.74 -1.07 9.01
CA ALA A 51 -9.94 0.40 9.03
C ALA A 51 -11.15 0.87 8.18
N PRO A 52 -12.36 0.33 8.39
CA PRO A 52 -13.51 0.60 7.51
C PRO A 52 -14.04 2.04 7.59
N ALA A 53 -13.84 2.73 8.71
CA ALA A 53 -14.28 4.12 8.85
C ALA A 53 -13.35 5.04 8.04
N GLU A 54 -12.05 4.93 8.26
CA GLU A 54 -11.02 5.75 7.62
C GLU A 54 -10.95 5.49 6.12
N TYR A 55 -11.12 4.24 5.68
CA TYR A 55 -11.13 3.91 4.26
C TYR A 55 -12.30 4.59 3.53
N ARG A 56 -13.52 4.50 4.09
CA ARG A 56 -14.70 5.17 3.53
C ARG A 56 -14.58 6.69 3.56
N GLU A 57 -13.99 7.24 4.61
CA GLU A 57 -13.72 8.67 4.70
C GLU A 57 -12.72 9.10 3.61
N ALA A 58 -11.62 8.36 3.44
CA ALA A 58 -10.62 8.64 2.42
C ALA A 58 -11.18 8.60 0.98
N THR A 59 -12.01 7.60 0.65
CA THR A 59 -12.68 7.50 -0.66
C THR A 59 -13.63 8.68 -0.86
N THR A 60 -14.44 8.98 0.15
CA THR A 60 -15.44 10.08 0.09
C THR A 60 -14.76 11.43 -0.07
N LEU A 61 -13.65 11.69 0.65
CA LEU A 61 -12.87 12.91 0.51
C LEU A 61 -12.22 13.03 -0.87
N LEU A 62 -11.75 11.93 -1.45
CA LEU A 62 -11.19 11.93 -2.80
C LEU A 62 -12.27 12.25 -3.84
N ASP A 63 -13.42 11.61 -3.75
CA ASP A 63 -14.56 11.85 -4.64
C ASP A 63 -15.02 13.32 -4.57
N GLN A 64 -15.10 13.89 -3.35
CA GLN A 64 -15.41 15.31 -3.16
C GLN A 64 -14.31 16.22 -3.71
N ALA A 65 -13.04 15.85 -3.58
CA ALA A 65 -11.93 16.62 -4.13
C ALA A 65 -11.97 16.65 -5.66
N GLU A 66 -12.28 15.51 -6.30
CA GLU A 66 -12.46 15.39 -7.75
C GLU A 66 -13.67 16.19 -8.24
N ALA A 67 -14.78 16.15 -7.50
CA ALA A 67 -15.95 16.99 -7.78
C ALA A 67 -15.60 18.48 -7.69
N ALA A 68 -15.01 18.92 -6.57
CA ALA A 68 -14.60 20.31 -6.38
C ALA A 68 -13.61 20.78 -7.45
N TRP A 69 -12.71 19.92 -7.94
CA TRP A 69 -11.80 20.27 -9.02
C TRP A 69 -12.55 20.51 -10.35
N ARG A 70 -13.53 19.66 -10.68
CA ARG A 70 -14.37 19.82 -11.88
C ARG A 70 -15.28 21.05 -11.80
N ASP A 71 -15.72 21.39 -10.60
CA ASP A 71 -16.57 22.55 -10.32
C ASP A 71 -15.76 23.86 -10.18
N GLU A 72 -14.45 23.82 -10.51
CA GLU A 72 -13.51 24.95 -10.42
C GLU A 72 -13.32 25.51 -8.99
N GLU A 73 -13.72 24.75 -7.97
CA GLU A 73 -13.50 25.06 -6.55
C GLU A 73 -12.08 24.64 -6.10
N TYR A 74 -11.05 25.20 -6.73
CA TYR A 74 -9.65 24.73 -6.62
C TYR A 74 -9.10 24.67 -5.19
N ASP A 75 -9.38 25.70 -4.37
CA ASP A 75 -8.94 25.72 -2.98
C ASP A 75 -9.60 24.63 -2.13
N ARG A 76 -10.87 24.32 -2.43
CA ARG A 76 -11.59 23.24 -1.77
C ARG A 76 -11.04 21.89 -2.23
N ALA A 77 -10.82 21.70 -3.52
CA ALA A 77 -10.20 20.50 -4.08
C ALA A 77 -8.84 20.22 -3.46
N ARG A 78 -8.00 21.24 -3.27
CA ARG A 78 -6.71 21.12 -2.58
C ARG A 78 -6.87 20.64 -1.14
N ARG A 79 -7.71 21.30 -0.33
CA ARG A 79 -7.92 20.90 1.07
C ARG A 79 -8.48 19.48 1.20
N LEU A 80 -9.48 19.13 0.39
CA LEU A 80 -10.10 17.80 0.42
C LEU A 80 -9.11 16.71 0.00
N SER A 81 -8.29 16.95 -1.02
CA SER A 81 -7.28 15.97 -1.43
C SER A 81 -6.14 15.82 -0.41
N GLU A 82 -5.73 16.89 0.26
CA GLU A 82 -4.77 16.82 1.38
C GLU A 82 -5.32 15.98 2.56
N GLN A 83 -6.60 16.16 2.89
CA GLN A 83 -7.30 15.37 3.90
C GLN A 83 -7.43 13.90 3.47
N SER A 84 -7.83 13.64 2.23
CA SER A 84 -7.91 12.28 1.68
C SER A 84 -6.54 11.58 1.72
N LEU A 85 -5.47 12.26 1.32
CA LEU A 85 -4.11 11.72 1.36
C LEU A 85 -3.69 11.32 2.78
N THR A 86 -3.95 12.18 3.77
CA THR A 86 -3.60 11.91 5.17
C THR A 86 -4.43 10.76 5.74
N THR A 87 -5.73 10.75 5.46
CA THR A 87 -6.64 9.68 5.89
C THR A 87 -6.26 8.35 5.23
N THR A 88 -5.86 8.35 3.97
CA THR A 88 -5.37 7.16 3.28
C THR A 88 -4.11 6.59 3.94
N ARG A 89 -3.16 7.46 4.32
CA ARG A 89 -1.95 7.03 5.06
C ARG A 89 -2.31 6.45 6.43
N LEU A 90 -3.31 7.01 7.11
CA LEU A 90 -3.83 6.44 8.35
C LEU A 90 -4.42 5.04 8.12
N THR A 91 -5.23 4.86 7.08
CA THR A 91 -5.79 3.56 6.69
C THR A 91 -4.70 2.53 6.41
N GLN A 92 -3.65 2.92 5.68
CA GLN A 92 -2.49 2.07 5.40
C GLN A 92 -1.78 1.66 6.69
N ALA A 93 -1.46 2.62 7.56
CA ALA A 93 -0.76 2.35 8.81
C ALA A 93 -1.56 1.41 9.72
N ARG A 94 -2.87 1.62 9.85
CA ARG A 94 -3.74 0.74 10.66
C ARG A 94 -3.83 -0.67 10.08
N THR A 95 -3.97 -0.78 8.77
CA THR A 95 -4.02 -2.07 8.07
C THR A 95 -2.72 -2.85 8.24
N GLN A 96 -1.57 -2.18 8.11
CA GLN A 96 -0.26 -2.79 8.31
C GLN A 96 -0.04 -3.21 9.77
N ALA A 97 -0.43 -2.36 10.73
CA ALA A 97 -0.31 -2.67 12.15
C ALA A 97 -1.17 -3.88 12.54
N ALA A 98 -2.40 -3.96 12.05
CA ALA A 98 -3.30 -5.08 12.35
C ALA A 98 -2.78 -6.41 11.77
N GLN A 99 -2.24 -6.39 10.55
CA GLN A 99 -1.62 -7.57 9.96
C GLN A 99 -0.39 -8.04 10.74
N ALA A 100 0.45 -7.11 11.19
CA ALA A 100 1.60 -7.44 12.03
C ALA A 100 1.16 -8.10 13.35
N GLU A 101 0.08 -7.61 13.96
CA GLU A 101 -0.46 -8.19 15.19
C GLU A 101 -1.06 -9.59 14.98
N GLU A 102 -1.75 -9.80 13.87
CA GLU A 102 -2.27 -11.11 13.49
C GLU A 102 -1.14 -12.12 13.28
N ALA A 103 -0.08 -11.72 12.55
CA ALA A 103 1.10 -12.55 12.35
C ALA A 103 1.80 -12.89 13.68
N ARG A 104 1.92 -11.92 14.59
CA ARG A 104 2.47 -12.15 15.94
C ARG A 104 1.64 -13.15 16.73
N THR A 105 0.32 -13.00 16.69
CA THR A 105 -0.62 -13.89 17.38
C THR A 105 -0.53 -15.31 16.83
N ASP A 106 -0.37 -15.46 15.52
CA ASP A 106 -0.26 -16.77 14.87
C ASP A 106 1.03 -17.50 15.23
N VAL A 107 2.16 -16.78 15.27
CA VAL A 107 3.43 -17.33 15.75
C VAL A 107 3.32 -17.76 17.22
N ALA A 108 2.72 -16.91 18.07
CA ALA A 108 2.53 -17.24 19.49
C ALA A 108 1.64 -18.48 19.68
N ARG A 109 0.57 -18.62 18.89
CA ARG A 109 -0.29 -19.81 18.89
C ARG A 109 0.49 -21.05 18.45
N THR A 110 1.31 -20.93 17.41
CA THR A 110 2.13 -22.05 16.92
C THR A 110 3.12 -22.52 17.99
N LEU A 111 3.79 -21.60 18.68
CA LEU A 111 4.67 -21.94 19.80
C LEU A 111 3.92 -22.64 20.94
N GLN A 112 2.75 -22.14 21.31
CA GLN A 112 1.93 -22.75 22.37
C GLN A 112 1.48 -24.18 22.00
N THR A 113 1.11 -24.42 20.73
CA THR A 113 0.76 -25.75 20.24
C THR A 113 1.96 -26.69 20.32
N LEU A 114 3.14 -26.26 19.86
CA LEU A 114 4.37 -27.06 19.92
C LEU A 114 4.75 -27.41 21.36
N GLU A 115 4.66 -26.46 22.30
CA GLU A 115 4.90 -26.71 23.72
C GLU A 115 3.92 -27.72 24.31
N SER A 116 2.65 -27.68 23.90
CA SER A 116 1.63 -28.64 24.35
C SER A 116 1.87 -30.04 23.80
N GLU A 117 2.30 -30.16 22.54
CA GLU A 117 2.63 -31.45 21.92
C GLU A 117 3.86 -32.10 22.57
N VAL A 118 4.88 -31.31 22.91
CA VAL A 118 6.09 -31.80 23.60
C VAL A 118 5.83 -32.09 25.09
N GLY A 119 5.04 -31.24 25.76
CA GLY A 119 4.81 -31.29 27.20
C GLY A 119 3.72 -32.26 27.69
N LEU A 120 2.66 -32.50 26.90
CA LEU A 120 1.62 -33.49 27.24
C LEU A 120 1.92 -34.91 26.71
N SER A 121 2.78 -35.06 25.72
CA SER A 121 3.17 -36.37 25.15
C SER A 121 4.30 -37.07 25.91
N SER A 122 4.62 -36.62 27.13
CA SER A 122 5.53 -37.33 28.04
C SER A 122 4.78 -38.03 29.20
N PRO A 123 3.86 -38.99 28.96
CA PRO A 123 3.53 -39.94 30.02
C PRO A 123 4.72 -40.90 30.17
N ARG A 124 5.27 -40.94 31.39
CA ARG A 124 6.21 -41.98 31.90
C ARG A 124 7.65 -41.93 31.38
N ARG A 125 8.45 -41.05 31.98
CA ARG A 125 9.67 -41.49 32.67
C ARG A 125 9.56 -41.21 34.18
N GLN A 126 8.73 -42.02 34.85
CA GLN A 126 9.04 -42.49 36.21
C GLN A 126 10.12 -43.57 36.03
N GLY A 127 11.26 -43.68 36.72
CA GLY A 127 11.96 -42.98 37.82
C GLY A 127 13.43 -43.52 37.85
N PRO A 128 14.23 -43.46 38.94
CA PRO A 128 13.80 -43.46 40.34
C PRO A 128 14.35 -42.32 41.24
N ALA A 129 13.58 -42.14 42.33
CA ALA A 129 13.78 -41.57 43.67
C ALA A 129 15.04 -40.75 44.06
N PRO A 130 14.87 -39.81 45.02
CA PRO A 130 15.93 -38.92 45.50
C PRO A 130 16.97 -39.68 46.32
N GLY A 131 18.20 -39.71 45.80
CA GLY A 131 19.38 -40.19 46.52
C GLY A 131 20.61 -39.44 46.03
N THR A 132 21.11 -38.55 46.89
CA THR A 132 22.55 -38.39 47.21
C THR A 132 23.50 -38.39 45.99
N LEU A 133 24.13 -37.30 45.58
CA LEU A 133 25.24 -36.62 46.27
C LEU A 133 25.66 -35.37 45.45
N ALA A 134 26.06 -34.32 46.18
CA ALA A 134 27.15 -33.37 45.92
C ALA A 134 27.82 -33.41 44.53
N GLN A 135 28.17 -32.28 43.89
CA GLN A 135 29.29 -31.44 44.34
C GLN A 135 29.40 -30.11 43.51
N PRO A 136 30.43 -29.24 43.68
CA PRO A 136 30.26 -27.83 43.97
C PRO A 136 30.69 -26.89 42.82
N GLY A 137 30.36 -25.61 43.00
CA GLY A 137 31.14 -24.46 42.54
C GLY A 137 31.77 -24.49 41.14
N THR A 138 31.18 -23.74 40.23
CA THR A 138 31.96 -22.88 39.34
C THR A 138 31.07 -21.70 38.93
N SER A 139 31.33 -20.56 39.57
CA SER A 139 30.86 -19.26 39.11
C SER A 139 31.43 -19.03 37.71
N VAL A 140 30.57 -19.08 36.70
CA VAL A 140 30.94 -18.60 35.36
C VAL A 140 30.83 -17.07 35.40
N PRO A 141 31.91 -16.32 35.10
CA PRO A 141 31.87 -14.88 35.09
C PRO A 141 30.91 -14.38 33.98
N ALA A 142 30.22 -13.28 34.27
CA ALA A 142 29.45 -12.53 33.29
C ALA A 142 30.36 -12.08 32.14
N THR A 143 30.37 -12.82 31.04
CA THR A 143 30.91 -12.35 29.77
C THR A 143 29.93 -11.33 29.21
N GLN A 144 30.39 -10.09 29.18
CA GLN A 144 29.72 -8.94 28.60
C GLN A 144 29.28 -9.24 27.17
N ALA A 145 28.03 -8.93 26.86
CA ALA A 145 27.51 -8.98 25.50
C ALA A 145 28.32 -8.02 24.60
N PRO A 146 28.86 -8.46 23.46
CA PRO A 146 29.28 -7.51 22.44
C PRO A 146 28.01 -6.82 21.91
N THR A 147 27.85 -5.55 22.27
CA THR A 147 26.98 -4.62 21.55
C THR A 147 27.62 -4.37 20.20
N THR A 148 27.31 -5.24 19.23
CA THR A 148 27.49 -4.91 17.82
C THR A 148 26.12 -4.49 17.30
N ILE A 149 25.88 -3.18 17.29
CA ILE A 149 24.84 -2.56 16.48
C ILE A 149 25.24 -2.83 15.03
N VAL A 150 24.60 -3.81 14.41
CA VAL A 150 24.65 -3.98 12.96
C VAL A 150 23.63 -2.98 12.39
N PRO A 151 24.03 -1.95 11.62
CA PRO A 151 23.07 -1.18 10.83
C PRO A 151 22.63 -2.07 9.66
N GLY A 152 21.70 -2.97 9.96
CA GLY A 152 21.00 -3.77 8.97
C GLY A 152 19.89 -2.94 8.37
N THR A 153 20.10 -2.48 7.15
CA THR A 153 19.09 -1.95 6.23
C THR A 153 17.98 -2.99 6.10
N ALA A 154 16.91 -2.86 6.88
CA ALA A 154 15.68 -3.62 6.69
C ALA A 154 14.93 -3.01 5.50
N THR A 155 15.42 -3.35 4.31
CA THR A 155 14.65 -3.31 3.06
C THR A 155 13.40 -4.15 3.27
N ALA A 156 12.24 -3.49 3.22
CA ALA A 156 10.94 -4.13 3.22
C ALA A 156 10.86 -5.23 2.15
N PRO A 157 10.31 -6.43 2.44
CA PRO A 157 9.81 -7.27 1.38
C PRO A 157 8.50 -6.67 0.89
N ALA A 158 8.57 -6.06 -0.29
CA ALA A 158 7.43 -5.84 -1.15
C ALA A 158 6.68 -7.18 -1.31
N GLY A 159 5.47 -7.26 -0.74
CA GLY A 159 4.49 -8.26 -1.10
C GLY A 159 4.03 -7.99 -2.52
N ALA A 160 4.82 -8.46 -3.49
CA ALA A 160 4.38 -8.55 -4.87
C ALA A 160 3.28 -9.62 -4.95
N PRO A 161 2.15 -9.34 -5.63
CA PRO A 161 1.15 -10.37 -5.88
C PRO A 161 1.76 -11.48 -6.74
N LEU A 162 1.55 -12.73 -6.32
CA LEU A 162 1.89 -13.92 -7.11
C LEU A 162 1.27 -13.79 -8.52
N PRO A 163 2.02 -14.01 -9.61
CA PRO A 163 1.42 -14.07 -10.94
C PRO A 163 0.52 -15.31 -11.05
N PRO A 164 -0.60 -15.24 -11.80
CA PRO A 164 -1.42 -16.42 -12.06
C PRO A 164 -0.61 -17.49 -12.82
N PRO A 165 -0.93 -18.79 -12.65
CA PRO A 165 -0.25 -19.84 -13.38
C PRO A 165 -0.45 -19.64 -14.89
N THR A 166 0.65 -19.51 -15.61
CA THR A 166 0.65 -19.52 -17.08
C THR A 166 0.09 -20.85 -17.55
N ALA A 167 -1.05 -20.80 -18.25
CA ALA A 167 -1.51 -21.92 -19.05
C ALA A 167 -0.43 -22.25 -20.08
N THR A 168 0.16 -23.44 -19.98
CA THR A 168 0.98 -24.04 -21.02
C THR A 168 0.12 -24.24 -22.26
N THR A 169 0.21 -23.31 -23.20
CA THR A 169 -0.31 -23.52 -24.56
C THR A 169 0.70 -24.39 -25.29
N ASP A 170 0.40 -25.68 -25.39
CA ASP A 170 1.11 -26.64 -26.23
C ASP A 170 0.71 -26.40 -27.70
N PRO A 171 1.62 -25.95 -28.59
CA PRO A 171 1.29 -25.70 -29.98
C PRO A 171 1.77 -26.87 -30.85
N THR A 172 1.34 -28.10 -30.55
CA THR A 172 1.58 -29.24 -31.45
C THR A 172 0.46 -30.27 -31.41
N LEU A 173 -0.66 -29.99 -32.11
CA LEU A 173 -1.35 -31.04 -32.87
C LEU A 173 -2.17 -30.42 -34.00
N SER A 174 -1.46 -30.12 -35.08
CA SER A 174 -2.01 -30.01 -36.43
C SER A 174 -2.33 -31.42 -36.92
N GLY A 175 -3.58 -31.69 -37.31
CA GLY A 175 -3.89 -32.94 -38.01
C GLY A 175 -5.35 -33.37 -38.04
N SER A 176 -6.05 -32.94 -39.10
CA SER A 176 -6.90 -33.79 -39.95
C SER A 176 -8.16 -34.44 -39.37
N GLY A 177 -9.33 -34.03 -39.88
CA GLY A 177 -10.59 -34.73 -39.65
C GLY A 177 -11.78 -34.08 -40.36
N ALA A 178 -11.81 -34.19 -41.68
CA ALA A 178 -12.96 -33.85 -42.50
C ALA A 178 -14.16 -34.76 -42.18
N ALA A 179 -15.35 -34.19 -41.99
CA ALA A 179 -16.62 -34.87 -42.24
C ALA A 179 -17.79 -33.87 -42.34
N THR A 180 -18.14 -33.51 -43.58
CA THR A 180 -19.46 -33.73 -44.17
C THR A 180 -20.72 -33.32 -43.38
N LEU A 181 -21.33 -32.23 -43.86
CA LEU A 181 -22.77 -31.91 -43.77
C LEU A 181 -23.64 -33.09 -44.27
N PRO A 182 -24.85 -33.32 -43.73
CA PRO A 182 -26.04 -32.70 -44.36
C PRO A 182 -27.18 -32.33 -43.37
N PRO A 183 -28.28 -31.71 -43.86
CA PRO A 183 -29.18 -30.88 -43.05
C PRO A 183 -30.53 -31.54 -42.73
N ALA A 184 -31.36 -30.77 -42.01
CA ALA A 184 -32.83 -30.81 -41.90
C ALA A 184 -33.41 -31.36 -40.58
N GLY A 185 -34.27 -30.54 -39.96
CA GLY A 185 -35.10 -30.93 -38.83
C GLY A 185 -36.01 -29.80 -38.36
N ARG A 186 -37.17 -29.65 -39.01
CA ARG A 186 -38.32 -28.81 -38.64
C ARG A 186 -39.04 -29.38 -37.40
N GLY A 187 -39.69 -28.49 -36.64
CA GLY A 187 -40.82 -28.76 -35.73
C GLY A 187 -40.39 -29.06 -34.29
N TYR A 188 -41.00 -28.52 -33.23
CA TYR A 188 -42.29 -27.85 -33.03
C TYR A 188 -42.12 -26.59 -32.17
#